data_AF-A0A6G1E8Y3-F1
#
_entry.id   AF-A0A6G1E8Y3-F1
#
_cell.length_a   1.000
_cell.length_b   1.000
_cell.length_c   1.000
_cell.angle_alpha   90.00
_cell.angle_beta   90.00
_cell.angle_gamma   90.00
#
_symmetry.space_group_name_H-M   'P 1'
#
loop_
_entity.id
_entity.type
_entity.pdbx_description
1 polymer ?
#
loop_
_entity_poly.entity_id
_entity_poly.type
_entity_poly.pdbx_seq_one_letter_code
_entity_poly.pdbx_strand_id
1 'polypeptide(L)' 'MLVVNTMFDACAVECSSNWSCVTYAYANLRSSRSKGDMTRCLVWAGELVDTQKAGEGLGSDTLYLRLAGLDVGKH' A
#
# COMPACT_ATOMS: atom_id res chain seq x y z
N MET A 1 -6.91 -6.79 7.91
CA MET A 1 -7.65 -7.88 7.26
C MET A 1 -6.76 -8.43 6.15
N LEU A 2 -6.48 -9.74 6.13
CA LEU A 2 -5.62 -10.32 5.09
C LEU A 2 -6.45 -10.52 3.81
N VAL A 3 -6.08 -9.82 2.75
CA VAL A 3 -6.73 -9.90 1.43
C VAL A 3 -6.02 -10.98 0.61
N VAL A 4 -6.81 -11.92 0.07
CA VAL A 4 -6.34 -13.06 -0.74
C VAL A 4 -6.29 -12.71 -2.24
N ASN A 5 -6.73 -11.50 -2.63
CA ASN A 5 -6.81 -11.11 -4.04
C ASN A 5 -5.58 -10.29 -4.46
N THR A 6 -4.69 -10.92 -5.24
CA THR A 6 -3.32 -10.51 -5.58
C THR A 6 -3.22 -9.61 -6.81
N MET A 7 -4.21 -8.75 -7.06
CA MET A 7 -4.09 -7.72 -8.10
C MET A 7 -3.70 -6.40 -7.46
N PHE A 8 -2.79 -5.67 -8.10
CA PHE A 8 -2.40 -4.32 -7.68
C PHE A 8 -3.67 -3.49 -7.43
N ASP A 9 -4.58 -3.42 -8.38
CA ASP A 9 -5.80 -2.62 -8.22
C ASP A 9 -6.68 -3.00 -7.01
N ALA A 10 -6.62 -4.25 -6.54
CA ALA A 10 -7.39 -4.67 -5.37
C ALA A 10 -6.98 -3.92 -4.10
N CYS A 11 -5.69 -3.61 -3.91
CA CYS A 11 -5.22 -2.95 -2.69
C CYS A 11 -5.61 -1.48 -2.64
N ALA A 12 -5.55 -0.81 -3.80
CA ALA A 12 -6.05 0.54 -3.95
C ALA A 12 -7.56 0.61 -3.67
N VAL A 13 -8.33 -0.36 -4.19
CA VAL A 13 -9.78 -0.46 -3.95
C VAL A 13 -10.07 -0.66 -2.46
N GLU A 14 -9.36 -1.56 -1.79
CA GLU A 14 -9.52 -1.81 -0.34
C GLU A 14 -9.22 -0.56 0.50
N CYS A 15 -8.11 0.14 0.20
CA CYS A 15 -7.80 1.39 0.88
C CYS A 15 -8.84 2.47 0.59
N SER A 16 -9.31 2.60 -0.66
CA SER A 16 -10.33 3.60 -1.01
C SER A 16 -11.68 3.35 -0.33
N SER A 17 -12.04 2.07 -0.15
CA SER A 17 -13.29 1.62 0.46
C SER A 17 -13.27 1.75 1.99
N ASN A 18 -12.07 1.77 2.59
CA ASN A 18 -11.87 2.02 4.02
C ASN A 18 -11.64 3.52 4.27
N TRP A 19 -12.59 4.18 4.91
CA TRP A 19 -12.53 5.61 5.23
C TRP A 19 -11.36 6.01 6.14
N SER A 20 -10.88 5.08 6.96
CA SER A 20 -9.75 5.31 7.85
C SER A 20 -8.41 5.06 7.16
N CYS A 21 -8.38 4.47 5.97
CA CYS A 21 -7.13 4.23 5.25
C CYS A 21 -6.51 5.54 4.79
N VAL A 22 -5.22 5.70 5.09
CA VAL A 22 -4.40 6.82 4.63
C VAL A 22 -3.27 6.39 3.70
N THR A 23 -2.90 5.11 3.69
CA THR A 23 -1.73 4.60 2.96
C THR A 23 -1.86 3.11 2.70
N TYR A 24 -1.33 2.65 1.57
CA TYR A 24 -1.21 1.24 1.25
C TYR A 24 0.10 0.91 0.54
N ALA A 25 0.50 -0.37 0.56
CA ALA A 25 1.66 -0.89 -0.16
C ALA A 25 1.43 -2.32 -0.66
N TYR A 26 2.14 -2.67 -1.73
CA TYR A 26 2.22 -4.02 -2.27
C TYR A 26 3.55 -4.62 -1.89
N ALA A 27 3.54 -5.45 -0.86
CA ALA A 27 4.76 -6.06 -0.36
C ALA A 27 4.89 -7.48 -0.89
N ASN A 28 6.02 -7.78 -1.56
CA ASN A 28 6.38 -9.15 -1.89
C ASN A 28 7.19 -9.74 -0.74
N LEU A 29 6.50 -10.46 0.15
CA LEU A 29 7.11 -11.04 1.36
C LEU A 29 7.77 -12.40 1.08
N ARG A 30 8.11 -12.70 -0.18
CA ARG A 30 8.73 -13.96 -0.54
C ARG A 30 10.12 -14.07 0.10
N SER A 31 10.28 -15.10 0.92
CA SER A 31 11.56 -15.51 1.49
C SER A 31 12.00 -16.86 0.93
N SER A 32 13.25 -17.24 1.18
CA SER A 32 13.80 -18.56 0.80
C SER A 32 13.00 -19.76 1.32
N ARG A 33 12.18 -19.55 2.35
CA ARG A 33 11.32 -20.58 2.97
C ARG A 33 9.87 -20.55 2.50
N SER A 34 9.49 -19.57 1.69
CA SER A 34 8.10 -19.37 1.25
C SER A 34 7.84 -20.08 -0.07
N LYS A 35 6.77 -20.88 -0.15
CA LYS A 35 6.28 -21.47 -1.41
C LYS A 35 4.97 -20.78 -1.81
N GLY A 36 4.84 -20.42 -3.09
CA GLY A 36 3.66 -19.73 -3.63
C GLY A 36 3.81 -18.21 -3.72
N ASP A 37 2.76 -17.54 -4.19
CA ASP A 37 2.67 -16.08 -4.21
C ASP A 37 2.48 -15.55 -2.78
N MET A 38 3.42 -14.71 -2.34
CA MET A 38 3.42 -14.10 -1.01
C MET A 38 3.22 -12.59 -1.08
N THR A 39 2.68 -12.11 -2.20
CA THR A 39 2.26 -10.71 -2.34
C THR A 39 1.15 -10.42 -1.33
N ARG A 40 1.35 -9.39 -0.52
CA ARG A 40 0.38 -8.96 0.50
C ARG A 40 0.05 -7.49 0.34
N CYS A 41 -1.20 -7.18 0.66
CA CYS A 41 -1.67 -5.82 0.90
C CYS A 41 -1.34 -5.37 2.31
N LEU A 42 -0.56 -4.30 2.43
CA LEU A 42 -0.38 -3.57 3.67
C LEU A 42 -1.21 -2.30 3.60
N VAL A 43 -2.01 -2.05 4.64
CA VAL A 43 -2.94 -0.91 4.69
C VAL A 43 -2.81 -0.28 6.07
N TRP A 44 -2.60 1.04 6.11
CA TRP A 44 -2.44 1.82 7.33
C TRP A 44 -3.59 2.80 7.52
N ALA A 45 -3.96 2.98 8.78
CA ALA A 45 -4.87 4.02 9.24
C ALA A 45 -4.16 4.93 10.25
N GLY A 46 -4.49 6.22 10.25
CA GLY A 46 -3.89 7.21 11.15
C GLY A 46 -2.60 7.83 10.61
N GLU A 47 -1.75 8.35 11.50
CA GLU A 47 -0.50 9.02 11.12
C GLU A 47 0.60 8.00 10.74
N LEU A 48 1.37 8.31 9.71
CA LEU A 48 2.58 7.57 9.37
C LEU A 48 3.76 8.10 10.18
N VAL A 49 4.23 7.30 11.15
CA VAL A 49 5.42 7.60 11.94
C VAL A 49 6.61 6.77 11.44
N ASP A 50 7.83 7.26 11.68
CA ASP A 50 9.08 6.57 11.38
C ASP A 50 9.22 6.09 9.91
N THR A 51 8.63 6.84 8.98
CA THR A 51 8.68 6.52 7.54
C THR A 51 9.85 7.25 6.89
N GLN A 52 10.74 6.50 6.23
CA GLN A 52 11.86 7.05 5.48
C GLN A 52 11.81 6.62 4.02
N LYS A 53 12.07 7.55 3.10
CA LYS A 53 12.32 7.21 1.70
C LYS A 53 13.67 6.52 1.59
N ALA A 54 13.65 5.21 1.36
CA ALA A 54 14.85 4.48 0.97
C ALA A 54 15.30 4.90 -0.45
N GLY A 55 16.60 4.81 -0.72
CA GLY A 55 17.11 4.97 -2.09
C GLY A 55 16.61 3.86 -3.02
N GLU A 56 16.82 4.01 -4.32
CA GLU A 56 16.55 2.92 -5.26
C GLU A 56 17.48 1.74 -4.96
N GLY A 57 16.91 0.57 -4.65
CA GLY A 57 17.68 -0.59 -4.21
C GLY A 57 16.82 -1.80 -3.88
N LEU A 58 17.47 -2.93 -3.64
CA LEU A 58 16.82 -4.17 -3.23
C LEU A 58 16.25 -4.01 -1.81
N GLY A 59 14.95 -4.34 -1.65
CA GLY A 59 14.29 -4.35 -0.34
C GLY A 59 13.53 -3.07 0.03
N SER A 60 13.34 -2.14 -0.91
CA SER A 60 12.39 -1.03 -0.72
C SER A 60 11.02 -1.37 -1.33
N ASP A 61 9.96 -1.05 -0.59
CA ASP A 61 8.58 -1.11 -1.08
C ASP A 61 8.10 0.29 -1.45
N THR A 62 7.18 0.37 -2.41
CA THR A 62 6.50 1.64 -2.74
C THR A 62 5.30 1.84 -1.83
N LEU A 63 5.30 2.96 -1.08
CA LEU A 63 4.15 3.41 -0.29
C LEU A 63 3.28 4.36 -1.12
N TYR A 64 1.99 4.06 -1.20
CA TYR A 64 0.99 4.87 -1.88
C TYR A 64 0.16 5.62 -0.84
N LEU A 65 0.27 6.95 -0.83
CA LEU A 65 -0.46 7.82 0.09
C LEU A 65 -1.82 8.19 -0.50
N ARG A 66 -2.88 8.05 0.30
CA ARG A 66 -4.20 8.58 -0.03
C ARG A 66 -4.20 10.08 0.29
N LEU A 67 -4.29 10.89 -0.75
CA LEU A 67 -4.43 12.33 -0.62
C LEU A 67 -5.90 12.72 -0.77
N ALA A 68 -6.30 13.81 -0.11
CA ALA A 68 -7.57 14.44 -0.42
C ALA A 68 -7.56 14.85 -1.90
N GLY A 69 -8.68 14.64 -2.60
CA GLY A 69 -8.86 15.22 -3.92
C GLY A 69 -8.76 16.73 -3.78
N LEU A 70 -7.73 17.35 -4.34
CA LEU A 70 -7.77 18.77 -4.59
C LEU A 70 -8.90 18.97 -5.58
N ASP A 71 -9.92 19.76 -5.22
CA ASP A 71 -10.78 20.37 -6.23
C ASP A 71 -9.86 21.22 -7.11
N VAL A 72 -9.30 20.61 -8.17
CA VAL A 72 -8.69 21.35 -9.28
C VAL A 72 -9.81 22.23 -9.78
N GLY A 73 -9.71 23.51 -9.43
CA GLY A 73 -10.80 24.47 -9.53
C GLY A 73 -11.56 24.32 -10.84
N LYS A 74 -12.84 23.98 -10.71
CA LYS A 74 -13.82 24.29 -11.75
C LYS A 74 -13.84 25.80 -11.91
N HIS A 75 -13.11 26.30 -12.90
CA HIS A 75 -13.39 27.59 -13.54
C HIS A 75 -14.18 27.32 -14.81
#